data_AF-A0A3E2BQV1-F1
#
_entry.id   AF-A0A3E2BQV1-F1
#
_cell.length_a   1.000
_cell.length_b   1.000
_cell.length_c   1.000
_cell.angle_alpha   90.00
_cell.angle_beta   90.00
_cell.angle_gamma   90.00
#
_symmetry.space_group_name_H-M   'P 1'
#
loop_
_entity.id
_entity.type
_entity.pdbx_description
1 polymer ?
#
loop_
_entity_poly.entity_id
_entity_poly.type
_entity_poly.pdbx_seq_one_letter_code
_entity_poly.pdbx_strand_id
1 'polypeptide(L)'
;MGKMIALLLLILLAFGSMAGYLVLTSKINAGQKQLTDGQRQLEEGNSALKEGKAKLEAGKQELSEGKKEYEQAKDNPLLVLADKVFKGGKGFENARDQIAEGDKQVAEGEVAVSSGEKRLEAGKIELSRGKEQLKLARGARIACAIGAVVFASLSIVLGFYWRRSIATVFSPKNR
;
A
#
# COMPACT_ATOMS: atom_id res chain seq x y z
N MET A 1 -54.32 7.80 0.85
CA MET A 1 -53.38 6.76 0.37
C MET A 1 -52.05 7.33 -0.08
N GLY A 2 -51.96 8.17 -1.13
CA GLY A 2 -50.66 8.67 -1.66
C GLY A 2 -49.74 9.38 -0.66
N LYS A 3 -50.28 10.21 0.25
CA LYS A 3 -49.52 10.92 1.29
C LYS A 3 -48.82 9.97 2.30
N MET A 4 -49.47 8.85 2.63
CA MET A 4 -48.91 7.85 3.55
C MET A 4 -47.75 7.08 2.88
N ILE A 5 -47.91 6.74 1.60
CA ILE A 5 -46.88 6.08 0.80
C ILE A 5 -45.65 7.00 0.68
N ALA A 6 -45.85 8.30 0.44
CA ALA A 6 -44.75 9.27 0.36
C ALA A 6 -43.96 9.40 1.68
N LEU A 7 -44.62 9.40 2.84
CA LEU A 7 -43.93 9.41 4.14
C LEU A 7 -43.14 8.12 4.40
N LEU A 8 -43.72 6.96 4.08
CA LEU A 8 -43.02 5.67 4.21
C LEU A 8 -41.78 5.61 3.33
N LEU A 9 -41.86 6.13 2.10
CA LEU A 9 -40.71 6.20 1.19
C LEU A 9 -39.60 7.12 1.73
N LEU A 10 -39.94 8.29 2.29
CA LEU A 10 -38.95 9.20 2.89
C LEU A 10 -38.26 8.58 4.11
N ILE A 11 -39.00 7.88 4.95
CA ILE A 11 -38.45 7.17 6.10
C ILE A 11 -37.50 6.05 5.63
N LEU A 12 -37.90 5.26 4.63
CA LEU A 12 -37.04 4.24 4.01
C LEU A 12 -35.75 4.85 3.43
N LEU A 13 -35.84 5.98 2.75
CA LEU A 13 -34.68 6.73 2.24
C LEU A 13 -33.76 7.21 3.37
N ALA A 14 -34.32 7.70 4.48
CA ALA A 14 -33.54 8.09 5.65
C ALA A 14 -32.80 6.89 6.27
N PHE A 15 -33.47 5.75 6.44
CA PHE A 15 -32.85 4.51 6.94
C PHE A 15 -31.79 3.97 5.99
N GLY A 16 -32.04 3.98 4.67
CA GLY A 16 -31.05 3.59 3.67
C GLY A 16 -29.81 4.48 3.71
N SER A 17 -30.01 5.79 3.84
CA SER A 17 -28.91 6.77 3.98
C SER A 17 -28.12 6.58 5.26
N MET A 18 -28.79 6.27 6.38
CA MET A 18 -28.15 5.98 7.67
C MET A 18 -27.38 4.65 7.64
N ALA A 19 -27.94 3.60 7.04
CA ALA A 19 -27.25 2.32 6.87
C ALA A 19 -26.00 2.49 5.98
N GLY A 20 -26.12 3.27 4.89
CA GLY A 20 -24.99 3.65 4.05
C GLY A 20 -23.90 4.37 4.84
N TYR A 21 -24.27 5.35 5.69
CA TYR A 21 -23.33 6.07 6.56
C TYR A 21 -22.55 5.13 7.50
N LEU A 22 -23.23 4.16 8.13
CA LEU A 22 -22.60 3.22 9.05
C LEU A 22 -21.61 2.30 8.33
N VAL A 23 -21.99 1.74 7.18
CA VAL A 23 -21.11 0.90 6.35
C VAL A 23 -19.91 1.68 5.84
N LEU A 24 -20.10 2.94 5.43
CA LEU A 24 -18.98 3.75 4.96
C LEU A 24 -18.03 4.12 6.11
N THR A 25 -18.56 4.36 7.30
CA THR A 25 -17.75 4.64 8.49
C THR A 25 -16.84 3.47 8.84
N SER A 26 -17.35 2.24 8.84
CA SER A 26 -16.52 1.06 9.11
C SER A 26 -15.45 0.86 8.03
N LYS A 27 -15.82 1.02 6.75
CA LYS A 27 -14.86 0.94 5.62
C LYS A 27 -13.77 2.01 5.69
N ILE A 28 -14.11 3.25 6.06
CA ILE A 28 -13.14 4.34 6.21
C ILE A 28 -12.16 4.02 7.35
N ASN A 29 -12.66 3.56 8.49
CA ASN A 29 -11.80 3.22 9.63
C ASN A 29 -10.86 2.06 9.29
N ALA A 30 -11.37 1.01 8.63
CA ALA A 30 -10.55 -0.11 8.16
C ALA A 30 -9.51 0.33 7.13
N GLY A 31 -9.92 1.11 6.12
CA GLY A 31 -9.02 1.64 5.09
C GLY A 31 -7.94 2.56 5.66
N GLN A 32 -8.27 3.36 6.69
CA GLN A 32 -7.28 4.21 7.36
C GLN A 32 -6.25 3.39 8.12
N LYS A 33 -6.64 2.30 8.79
CA LYS A 33 -5.68 1.37 9.41
C LYS A 33 -4.77 0.73 8.36
N GLN A 34 -5.35 0.22 7.27
CA GLN A 34 -4.58 -0.37 6.17
C GLN A 34 -3.58 0.61 5.55
N LEU A 35 -3.94 1.89 5.40
CA LEU A 35 -3.01 2.91 4.91
C LEU A 35 -1.88 3.20 5.89
N THR A 36 -2.17 3.24 7.19
CA THR A 36 -1.12 3.41 8.21
C THR A 36 -0.16 2.22 8.19
N ASP A 37 -0.69 1.00 8.14
CA ASP A 37 0.11 -0.22 8.10
C ASP A 37 0.95 -0.28 6.80
N GLY A 38 0.34 0.05 5.66
CA GLY A 38 1.04 0.12 4.38
C GLY A 38 2.13 1.20 4.37
N GLN A 39 1.91 2.34 5.03
CA GLN A 39 2.93 3.39 5.15
C GLN A 39 4.11 2.93 6.02
N ARG A 40 3.85 2.22 7.13
CA ARG A 40 4.90 1.61 7.96
C ARG A 40 5.71 0.56 7.18
N GLN A 41 5.05 -0.31 6.43
CA GLN A 41 5.72 -1.31 5.58
C GLN A 41 6.61 -0.66 4.53
N LEU A 42 6.18 0.48 3.97
CA LEU A 42 6.95 1.24 2.98
C LEU A 42 8.20 1.87 3.62
N GLU A 43 8.09 2.36 4.85
CA GLU A 43 9.23 2.89 5.61
C GLU A 43 10.24 1.79 5.96
N GLU A 44 9.76 0.63 6.44
CA GLU A 44 10.59 -0.55 6.71
C GLU A 44 11.29 -1.05 5.43
N GLY A 45 10.54 -1.13 4.32
CA GLY A 45 11.08 -1.50 3.02
C GLY A 45 12.14 -0.53 2.50
N ASN A 46 11.97 0.78 2.73
CA ASN A 46 12.98 1.79 2.41
C ASN A 46 14.26 1.60 3.23
N SER A 47 14.13 1.34 4.53
CA SER A 47 15.28 1.12 5.41
C SER A 47 16.05 -0.13 4.97
N ALA A 48 15.33 -1.24 4.74
CA ALA A 48 15.92 -2.49 4.27
C ALA A 48 16.61 -2.32 2.90
N LEU A 49 16.02 -1.56 1.98
CA LEU A 49 16.64 -1.26 0.68
C LEU A 49 17.91 -0.43 0.83
N LYS A 50 17.92 0.56 1.73
CA LYS A 50 19.11 1.38 2.02
C LYS A 50 20.24 0.54 2.62
N GLU A 51 19.92 -0.35 3.57
CA GLU A 51 20.89 -1.28 4.14
C GLU A 51 21.42 -2.27 3.09
N GLY A 52 20.53 -2.81 2.23
CA GLY A 52 20.92 -3.68 1.13
C GLY A 52 21.87 -3.01 0.14
N LYS A 53 21.60 -1.75 -0.22
CA LYS A 53 22.52 -0.93 -1.03
C LYS A 53 23.86 -0.73 -0.35
N ALA A 54 23.88 -0.39 0.94
CA ALA A 54 25.13 -0.20 1.67
C ALA A 54 25.98 -1.49 1.71
N LYS A 55 25.34 -2.66 1.92
CA LYS A 55 26.01 -3.96 1.87
C LYS A 55 26.55 -4.27 0.48
N LEU A 56 25.78 -3.97 -0.57
CA LEU A 56 26.20 -4.18 -1.95
C LEU A 56 27.43 -3.31 -2.29
N GLU A 57 27.43 -2.05 -1.91
CA GLU A 57 28.57 -1.15 -2.13
C GLU A 57 29.80 -1.59 -1.34
N ALA A 58 29.64 -2.05 -0.10
CA ALA A 58 30.75 -2.64 0.67
C ALA A 58 31.33 -3.88 -0.04
N GLY A 59 30.47 -4.80 -0.49
CA GLY A 59 30.91 -5.99 -1.24
C GLY A 59 31.59 -5.65 -2.57
N LYS A 60 31.14 -4.61 -3.28
CA LYS A 60 31.83 -4.08 -4.47
C LYS A 60 33.23 -3.56 -4.15
N GLN A 61 33.37 -2.86 -3.03
CA GLN A 61 34.67 -2.34 -2.60
C GLN A 61 35.63 -3.49 -2.26
N GLU A 62 35.19 -4.46 -1.46
CA GLU A 62 35.96 -5.66 -1.11
C GLU A 62 36.39 -6.43 -2.37
N LEU A 63 35.48 -6.63 -3.32
CA LEU A 63 35.78 -7.27 -4.59
C LEU A 63 36.80 -6.47 -5.42
N SER A 64 36.69 -5.14 -5.42
CA SER A 64 37.65 -4.28 -6.11
C SER A 64 39.04 -4.33 -5.49
N GLU A 65 39.13 -4.43 -4.16
CA GLU A 65 40.39 -4.59 -3.44
C GLU A 65 41.01 -5.97 -3.75
N GLY A 66 40.22 -7.04 -3.68
CA GLY A 66 40.66 -8.38 -4.06
C GLY A 66 41.13 -8.48 -5.52
N LYS A 67 40.47 -7.78 -6.45
CA LYS A 67 40.93 -7.67 -7.84
C LYS A 67 42.29 -6.98 -7.97
N LYS A 68 42.54 -5.91 -7.19
CA LYS A 68 43.84 -5.23 -7.19
C LYS A 68 44.93 -6.13 -6.63
N GLU A 69 44.67 -6.84 -5.53
CA GLU A 69 45.61 -7.80 -4.96
C GLU A 69 45.93 -8.94 -5.93
N TYR A 70 44.92 -9.45 -6.65
CA TYR A 70 45.11 -10.45 -7.68
C TYR A 70 46.02 -9.98 -8.81
N GLU A 71 45.80 -8.78 -9.35
CA GLU A 71 46.66 -8.22 -10.42
C GLU A 71 48.08 -7.96 -9.90
N GLN A 72 48.25 -7.42 -8.69
CA GLN A 72 49.58 -7.25 -8.07
C GLN A 72 50.33 -8.58 -7.88
N ALA A 73 49.62 -9.63 -7.45
CA ALA A 73 50.20 -10.96 -7.28
C ALA A 73 50.61 -11.58 -8.63
N LYS A 74 49.82 -11.32 -9.67
CA LYS A 74 50.05 -11.80 -11.04
C LYS A 74 51.21 -11.07 -11.73
N ASP A 75 51.41 -9.79 -11.41
CA ASP A 75 52.55 -9.00 -11.89
C ASP A 75 53.88 -9.35 -11.20
N ASN A 76 53.85 -10.13 -10.12
CA ASN A 76 55.05 -10.59 -9.42
C ASN A 76 55.49 -11.97 -9.94
N PRO A 77 56.57 -12.05 -10.75
CA PRO A 77 57.00 -13.31 -11.37
C PRO A 77 57.46 -14.36 -10.35
N LEU A 78 57.90 -13.96 -9.16
CA LEU A 78 58.26 -14.91 -8.10
C LEU A 78 57.02 -15.60 -7.51
N LEU A 79 55.92 -14.86 -7.32
CA LEU A 79 54.66 -15.43 -6.83
C LEU A 79 54.03 -16.35 -7.88
N VAL A 80 54.06 -15.95 -9.15
CA VAL A 80 53.58 -16.80 -10.26
C VAL A 80 54.40 -18.08 -10.38
N LEU A 81 55.74 -17.98 -10.30
CA LEU A 81 56.60 -19.14 -10.34
C LEU A 81 56.38 -20.05 -9.12
N ALA A 82 56.24 -19.47 -7.92
CA ALA A 82 55.94 -20.23 -6.70
C ALA A 82 54.60 -20.96 -6.81
N ASP A 83 53.55 -20.31 -7.31
CA ASP A 83 52.25 -20.96 -7.52
C ASP A 83 52.35 -22.09 -8.56
N LYS A 84 53.10 -21.89 -9.64
CA LYS A 84 53.32 -22.92 -10.67
C LYS A 84 54.10 -24.12 -10.14
N VAL A 85 55.13 -23.89 -9.32
CA VAL A 85 56.01 -24.94 -8.79
C VAL A 85 55.36 -25.67 -7.61
N PHE A 86 54.73 -24.95 -6.67
CA PHE A 86 54.19 -25.54 -5.43
C PHE A 86 52.71 -25.92 -5.53
N LYS A 87 51.91 -25.19 -6.31
CA LYS A 87 50.45 -25.39 -6.42
C LYS A 87 50.00 -25.78 -7.84
N GLY A 88 50.95 -25.95 -8.78
CA GLY A 88 50.64 -26.31 -10.15
C GLY A 88 49.88 -25.24 -10.94
N GLY A 89 49.86 -23.97 -10.51
CA GLY A 89 49.11 -22.89 -11.15
C GLY A 89 47.66 -22.73 -10.66
N LYS A 90 47.19 -23.62 -9.78
CA LYS A 90 45.78 -23.64 -9.32
C LYS A 90 45.42 -22.49 -8.39
N GLY A 91 46.40 -21.82 -7.77
CA GLY A 91 46.10 -20.72 -6.85
C GLY A 91 45.53 -19.51 -7.59
N PHE A 92 46.13 -19.15 -8.72
CA PHE A 92 45.63 -18.06 -9.56
C PHE A 92 44.33 -18.40 -10.29
N GLU A 93 44.12 -19.67 -10.66
CA GLU A 93 42.84 -20.12 -11.22
C GLU A 93 41.72 -20.00 -10.17
N ASN A 94 41.92 -20.52 -8.96
CA ASN A 94 40.93 -20.41 -7.89
C ASN A 94 40.61 -18.96 -7.52
N ALA A 95 41.63 -18.08 -7.46
CA ALA A 95 41.42 -16.67 -7.17
C ALA A 95 40.62 -15.98 -8.29
N ARG A 96 40.88 -16.32 -9.55
CA ARG A 96 40.10 -15.82 -10.69
C ARG A 96 38.65 -16.29 -10.63
N ASP A 97 38.42 -17.56 -10.29
CA ASP A 97 37.08 -18.12 -10.15
C ASP A 97 36.31 -17.45 -9.00
N GLN A 98 36.98 -17.16 -7.88
CA GLN A 98 36.39 -16.39 -6.76
C GLN A 98 36.01 -14.97 -7.18
N ILE A 99 36.87 -14.29 -7.94
CA ILE A 99 36.57 -12.94 -8.47
C ILE A 99 35.35 -12.99 -9.42
N ALA A 100 35.31 -13.99 -10.31
CA ALA A 100 34.19 -14.16 -11.25
C ALA A 100 32.86 -14.44 -10.52
N GLU A 101 32.89 -15.27 -9.48
CA GLU A 101 31.73 -15.52 -8.63
C GLU A 101 31.32 -14.26 -7.84
N GLY A 102 32.28 -13.49 -7.32
CA GLY A 102 32.02 -12.20 -6.67
C GLY A 102 31.35 -11.19 -7.62
N ASP A 103 31.83 -11.10 -8.86
CA ASP A 103 31.22 -10.24 -9.89
C ASP A 103 29.76 -10.64 -10.18
N LYS A 104 29.51 -11.95 -10.22
CA LYS A 104 28.16 -12.48 -10.41
C LYS A 104 27.25 -12.12 -9.23
N GLN A 105 27.73 -12.27 -8.00
CA GLN A 105 26.98 -11.89 -6.79
C GLN A 105 26.67 -10.40 -6.74
N VAL A 106 27.61 -9.55 -7.15
CA VAL A 106 27.37 -8.10 -7.27
C VAL A 106 26.28 -7.83 -8.30
N ALA A 107 26.34 -8.44 -9.49
CA ALA A 107 25.33 -8.26 -10.52
C ALA A 107 23.94 -8.73 -10.05
N GLU A 108 23.85 -9.88 -9.38
CA GLU A 108 22.61 -10.37 -8.78
C GLU A 108 22.08 -9.40 -7.69
N GLY A 109 22.98 -8.85 -6.87
CA GLY A 109 22.65 -7.84 -5.86
C GLY A 109 22.11 -6.54 -6.46
N GLU A 110 22.69 -6.07 -7.56
CA GLU A 110 22.20 -4.88 -8.30
C GLU A 110 20.80 -5.09 -8.87
N VAL A 111 20.55 -6.27 -9.45
CA VAL A 111 19.23 -6.65 -9.95
C VAL A 111 18.22 -6.71 -8.80
N ALA A 112 18.61 -7.30 -7.66
CA ALA A 112 17.77 -7.35 -6.47
C ALA A 112 17.42 -5.96 -5.94
N VAL A 113 18.40 -5.05 -5.84
CA VAL A 113 18.19 -3.64 -5.45
C VAL A 113 17.22 -2.94 -6.41
N SER A 114 17.44 -3.05 -7.72
CA SER A 114 16.57 -2.44 -8.73
C SER A 114 15.14 -2.98 -8.64
N SER A 115 14.99 -4.28 -8.42
CA SER A 115 13.67 -4.91 -8.23
C SER A 115 12.98 -4.39 -6.95
N GLY A 116 13.74 -4.20 -5.87
CA GLY A 116 13.28 -3.64 -4.60
C GLY A 116 12.79 -2.20 -4.76
N GLU A 117 13.53 -1.36 -5.49
CA GLU A 117 13.14 0.01 -5.82
C GLU A 117 11.81 0.06 -6.59
N LYS A 118 11.65 -0.78 -7.62
CA LYS A 118 10.41 -0.84 -8.40
C LYS A 118 9.22 -1.25 -7.54
N ARG A 119 9.39 -2.24 -6.67
CA ARG A 119 8.35 -2.68 -5.72
C ARG A 119 7.97 -1.56 -4.75
N LEU A 120 8.95 -0.85 -4.22
CA LEU A 120 8.73 0.27 -3.32
C LEU A 120 7.94 1.38 -4.02
N GLU A 121 8.30 1.71 -5.26
CA GLU A 121 7.61 2.73 -6.04
C GLU A 121 6.16 2.33 -6.36
N ALA A 122 5.94 1.06 -6.74
CA ALA A 122 4.58 0.52 -6.90
C ALA A 122 3.78 0.64 -5.59
N GLY A 123 4.39 0.31 -4.45
CA GLY A 123 3.76 0.46 -3.12
C GLY A 123 3.40 1.92 -2.80
N LYS A 124 4.22 2.90 -3.18
CA LYS A 124 3.89 4.33 -3.02
C LYS A 124 2.69 4.74 -3.86
N ILE A 125 2.62 4.27 -5.10
CA ILE A 125 1.51 4.55 -6.02
C ILE A 125 0.22 3.95 -5.44
N GLU A 126 0.25 2.71 -4.96
CA GLU A 126 -0.90 2.07 -4.31
C GLU A 126 -1.34 2.81 -3.05
N LEU A 127 -0.41 3.22 -2.20
CA LEU A 127 -0.70 4.02 -1.01
C LEU A 127 -1.37 5.36 -1.37
N SER A 128 -0.89 6.02 -2.42
CA SER A 128 -1.48 7.27 -2.91
C SER A 128 -2.92 7.06 -3.41
N ARG A 129 -3.15 6.04 -4.24
CA ARG A 129 -4.50 5.67 -4.70
C ARG A 129 -5.43 5.33 -3.54
N GLY A 130 -4.95 4.58 -2.56
CA GLY A 130 -5.73 4.26 -1.36
C GLY A 130 -6.09 5.51 -0.55
N LYS A 131 -5.18 6.49 -0.44
CA LYS A 131 -5.46 7.79 0.18
C LYS A 131 -6.55 8.57 -0.59
N GLU A 132 -6.54 8.56 -1.91
CA GLU A 132 -7.58 9.18 -2.74
C GLU A 132 -8.94 8.49 -2.56
N GLN A 133 -8.97 7.16 -2.60
CA GLN A 133 -10.19 6.38 -2.35
C GLN A 133 -10.77 6.67 -0.96
N LEU A 134 -9.92 6.79 0.07
CA LEU A 134 -10.35 7.16 1.41
C LEU A 134 -10.98 8.57 1.45
N LYS A 135 -10.42 9.52 0.69
CA LYS A 135 -10.96 10.88 0.55
C LYS A 135 -12.35 10.87 -0.10
N LEU A 136 -12.53 10.11 -1.17
CA LEU A 136 -13.83 9.94 -1.83
C LEU A 136 -14.85 9.27 -0.90
N ALA A 137 -14.44 8.22 -0.18
CA ALA A 137 -15.29 7.54 0.79
C ALA A 137 -15.75 8.50 1.91
N ARG A 138 -14.86 9.36 2.42
CA ARG A 138 -15.24 10.41 3.39
C ARG A 138 -16.24 11.40 2.81
N GLY A 139 -16.08 11.80 1.54
CA GLY A 139 -17.05 12.66 0.85
C GLY A 139 -18.43 12.01 0.74
N ALA A 140 -18.49 10.76 0.29
CA ALA A 140 -19.74 10.00 0.22
C ALA A 140 -20.37 9.80 1.61
N ARG A 141 -19.57 9.66 2.67
CA ARG A 141 -20.09 9.55 4.06
C ARG A 141 -20.83 10.81 4.47
N ILE A 142 -20.27 11.99 4.16
CA ILE A 142 -20.89 13.28 4.44
C ILE A 142 -22.20 13.41 3.64
N ALA A 143 -22.20 13.02 2.36
CA ALA A 143 -23.41 13.02 1.55
C ALA A 143 -24.51 12.11 2.15
N CYS A 144 -24.18 10.90 2.59
CA CYS A 144 -25.12 10.01 3.29
C CYS A 144 -25.61 10.59 4.63
N ALA A 145 -24.76 11.29 5.37
CA ALA A 145 -25.15 11.94 6.62
C ALA A 145 -26.16 13.08 6.36
N ILE A 146 -25.87 13.94 5.39
CA ILE A 146 -26.78 15.03 4.98
C ILE A 146 -28.09 14.45 4.46
N GLY A 147 -28.04 13.43 3.60
CA GLY A 147 -29.23 12.73 3.10
C GLY A 147 -30.11 12.20 4.22
N ALA A 148 -29.53 11.53 5.22
CA ALA A 148 -30.27 11.01 6.37
C ALA A 148 -30.99 12.12 7.15
N VAL A 149 -30.31 13.24 7.42
CA VAL A 149 -30.88 14.39 8.12
C VAL A 149 -31.98 15.06 7.30
N VAL A 150 -31.75 15.29 6.00
CA VAL A 150 -32.72 15.90 5.09
C VAL A 150 -33.98 15.04 4.98
N PHE A 151 -33.86 13.73 4.73
CA PHE A 151 -35.04 12.86 4.63
C PHE A 151 -35.78 12.73 5.95
N ALA A 152 -35.08 12.65 7.08
CA ALA A 152 -35.70 12.60 8.40
C ALA A 152 -36.47 13.89 8.73
N SER A 153 -35.84 15.05 8.52
CA SER A 153 -36.48 16.37 8.74
C SER A 153 -37.69 16.58 7.83
N LEU A 154 -37.58 16.27 6.54
CA LEU A 154 -38.71 16.37 5.59
C LEU A 154 -39.88 15.48 6.02
N SER A 155 -39.59 14.25 6.45
CA SER A 155 -40.60 13.32 6.95
C SER A 155 -41.34 13.87 8.16
N ILE A 156 -40.62 14.49 9.11
CA ILE A 156 -41.23 15.10 10.30
C ILE A 156 -42.13 16.28 9.91
N VAL A 157 -41.64 17.21 9.08
CA VAL A 157 -42.39 18.40 8.67
C VAL A 157 -43.64 18.02 7.88
N LEU A 158 -43.53 17.13 6.89
CA LEU A 158 -44.68 16.65 6.10
C LEU A 158 -45.65 15.83 6.96
N GLY A 159 -45.15 15.05 7.92
CA GLY A 159 -45.95 14.33 8.89
C GLY A 159 -46.84 15.26 9.71
N PHE A 160 -46.28 16.36 10.23
CA PHE A 160 -47.05 17.39 10.92
C PHE A 160 -48.05 18.11 10.02
N TYR A 161 -47.63 18.50 8.81
CA TYR A 161 -48.47 19.23 7.86
C TYR A 161 -49.65 18.38 7.36
N TRP A 162 -49.45 17.08 7.12
CA TRP A 162 -50.50 16.17 6.66
C TRP A 162 -51.30 15.51 7.78
N ARG A 163 -50.92 15.70 9.06
CA ARG A 163 -51.57 15.11 10.23
C ARG A 163 -53.09 15.31 10.24
N ARG A 164 -53.55 16.52 9.90
CA ARG A 164 -55.00 16.88 9.89
C ARG A 164 -55.77 16.25 8.72
N SER A 165 -55.10 15.96 7.60
CA SER A 165 -55.68 15.37 6.39
C SER A 165 -55.66 13.83 6.40
N ILE A 166 -54.84 13.21 7.25
CA ILE A 166 -54.75 11.74 7.41
C ILE A 166 -55.74 11.26 8.48
N ALA A 167 -55.96 12.05 9.53
CA ALA A 167 -56.94 11.73 10.59
C ALA A 167 -58.38 11.55 10.07
N THR A 168 -58.75 12.24 8.98
CA THR A 168 -60.07 12.11 8.36
C THR A 168 -60.25 10.80 7.58
N VAL A 169 -59.18 10.13 7.16
CA VAL A 169 -59.23 8.82 6.46
C VAL A 169 -59.44 7.66 7.45
N PHE A 170 -59.07 7.84 8.72
CA PHE A 170 -59.19 6.84 9.78
C PHE A 170 -60.43 6.99 10.67
N SER A 171 -61.34 7.93 10.38
CA SER A 171 -62.63 7.94 11.06
C SER A 171 -63.47 6.74 10.61
N PRO A 172 -63.88 5.83 11.51
CA PRO A 172 -64.86 4.82 11.18
C PRO A 172 -66.14 5.55 10.77
N LYS A 173 -66.56 5.34 9.53
CA LYS A 173 -67.88 5.79 9.07
C LYS A 173 -68.90 4.89 9.79
N ASN A 174 -69.31 5.28 10.99
CA ASN A 174 -70.46 4.67 11.67
C ASN A 174 -71.65 4.75 10.69
N ARG A 175 -72.04 3.59 10.16
CA ARG A 175 -73.36 3.32 9.61
C ARG A 175 -74.07 2.42 10.60
#